data_AF-Q6WIQ9-F1
#
_entry.id   AF-Q6WIQ9-F1
#
_cell.length_a   1.000
_cell.length_b   1.000
_cell.length_c   1.000
_cell.angle_alpha   90.00
_cell.angle_beta   90.00
_cell.angle_gamma   90.00
#
_symmetry.space_group_name_H-M   'P 1'
#
loop_
_entity.id
_entity.type
_entity.pdbx_description
1 polymer ?
#
loop_
_entity_poly.entity_id
_entity_poly.type
_entity_poly.pdbx_seq_one_letter_code
_entity_poly.pdbx_strand_id
1 'polypeptide(L)' 'VSGLPEPRQDHAHCCVEMGLSMIKTIRYVRSRTKHDIDMRIGIHSGSVLCGVLGLRK' A
#
# COMPACT_ATOMS: atom_id res chain seq x y z
N VAL A 1 4.06 -2.36 2.42
CA VAL A 1 4.59 -2.08 3.78
C VAL A 1 5.66 -1.01 3.68
N SER A 2 5.90 -0.24 4.73
CA SER A 2 6.89 0.86 4.74
C SER A 2 7.83 0.67 5.92
N GLY A 3 9.13 0.86 5.72
CA GLY A 3 10.15 0.63 6.76
C GLY A 3 10.68 -0.80 6.84
N LEU A 4 10.68 -1.55 5.73
CA LEU A 4 11.36 -2.84 5.61
C LEU A 4 12.15 -2.92 4.28
N PRO A 5 13.33 -3.56 4.28
CA PRO A 5 14.02 -4.14 5.44
C PRO A 5 14.66 -3.08 6.36
N GLU A 6 14.96 -1.90 5.85
CA GLU A 6 15.54 -0.81 6.63
C GLU A 6 14.46 -0.03 7.40
N PRO A 7 14.61 0.15 8.73
CA PRO A 7 13.69 0.95 9.52
C PRO A 7 13.66 2.40 9.04
N ARG A 8 12.45 2.97 9.02
CA ARG A 8 12.21 4.33 8.57
C ARG A 8 11.32 5.07 9.55
N GLN A 9 11.77 6.20 10.10
CA GLN A 9 11.01 6.93 11.12
C GLN A 9 9.69 7.50 10.59
N ASP A 10 9.66 7.95 9.34
CA ASP A 10 8.47 8.49 8.67
C ASP A 10 7.66 7.41 7.93
N HIS A 11 7.81 6.12 8.29
CA HIS A 11 7.15 5.02 7.57
C HIS A 11 5.63 5.21 7.45
N ALA A 12 5.00 5.71 8.52
CA ALA A 12 3.55 5.90 8.59
C ALA A 12 3.11 7.01 7.64
N HIS A 13 3.86 8.11 7.59
CA HIS A 13 3.62 9.21 6.67
C HIS A 13 3.73 8.75 5.22
N CYS A 14 4.81 8.02 4.86
CA CYS A 14 4.95 7.45 3.53
C CYS A 14 3.79 6.51 3.15
N CYS A 15 3.32 5.68 4.09
CA CYS A 15 2.16 4.81 3.86
C CYS A 15 0.87 5.59 3.59
N VAL A 16 0.63 6.69 4.32
CA VAL A 16 -0.54 7.55 4.12
C VAL A 16 -0.48 8.25 2.78
N GLU A 17 0.66 8.84 2.42
CA GLU A 17 0.85 9.50 1.12
C GLU A 17 0.68 8.54 -0.06
N MET A 18 1.16 7.30 0.08
CA MET A 18 0.89 6.23 -0.88
C MET A 18 -0.62 5.97 -1.00
N GLY A 19 -1.32 5.84 0.12
CA GLY A 19 -2.77 5.63 0.13
C GLY A 19 -3.56 6.75 -0.56
N LEU A 20 -3.20 8.01 -0.28
CA LEU A 20 -3.79 9.17 -0.96
C LEU A 20 -3.51 9.15 -2.47
N SER A 21 -2.30 8.76 -2.86
CA SER A 21 -1.93 8.61 -4.28
C SER A 21 -2.72 7.48 -4.96
N MET A 22 -2.97 6.37 -4.27
CA MET A 22 -3.82 5.29 -4.80
C MET A 22 -5.26 5.76 -5.05
N ILE A 23 -5.84 6.56 -4.14
CA ILE A 23 -7.18 7.15 -4.33
C ILE A 23 -7.21 8.05 -5.57
N LYS A 24 -6.16 8.86 -5.79
CA LYS A 24 -6.06 9.69 -7.01
C LYS A 24 -5.96 8.81 -8.25
N THR A 25 -5.15 7.75 -8.19
CA THR A 25 -4.95 6.82 -9.31
C THR A 25 -6.22 6.06 -9.67
N ILE A 26 -6.98 5.53 -8.70
CA ILE A 26 -8.20 4.78 -9.03
C ILE A 26 -9.26 5.66 -9.70
N ARG A 27 -9.35 6.95 -9.32
CA ARG A 27 -10.21 7.93 -10.00
C ARG A 27 -9.78 8.16 -11.45
N TYR A 28 -8.48 8.29 -11.69
CA TYR A 28 -7.94 8.38 -13.04
C TYR A 28 -8.25 7.12 -13.86
N VAL A 29 -8.01 5.92 -13.31
CA VAL A 29 -8.31 4.66 -14.00
C VAL A 29 -9.80 4.52 -14.30
N ARG A 30 -10.69 4.86 -13.37
CA ARG A 30 -12.15 4.89 -13.59
C ARG A 30 -12.52 5.73 -14.82
N SER A 31 -11.96 6.95 -14.90
CA SER A 31 -12.22 7.86 -16.04
C SER A 31 -11.73 7.32 -17.39
N ARG A 32 -10.62 6.57 -17.39
CA ARG A 32 -10.00 6.03 -18.62
C ARG A 32 -10.65 4.74 -19.10
N THR A 33 -11.00 3.87 -18.17
CA THR A 33 -11.55 2.54 -18.47
C THR A 33 -13.06 2.54 -18.64
N LYS A 34 -13.76 3.58 -18.18
CA LYS A 34 -15.23 3.68 -18.18
C LYS A 34 -15.94 2.57 -17.39
N HIS A 35 -15.24 1.96 -16.44
CA HIS A 35 -15.81 1.00 -15.50
C HIS A 35 -15.93 1.66 -14.14
N ASP A 36 -17.06 1.48 -13.45
CA ASP A 36 -17.27 2.07 -12.12
C ASP A 36 -16.55 1.24 -11.03
N ILE A 37 -15.24 1.44 -10.94
CA ILE A 37 -14.36 0.78 -9.99
C ILE A 37 -13.85 1.74 -8.91
N ASP A 38 -13.77 1.25 -7.68
CA ASP A 38 -13.26 2.00 -6.53
C ASP A 38 -12.37 1.14 -5.63
N MET A 39 -11.65 1.78 -4.71
CA MET A 39 -10.75 1.13 -3.77
C MET A 39 -10.86 1.76 -2.39
N ARG A 40 -10.91 0.92 -1.34
CA ARG A 40 -10.73 1.34 0.05
C ARG A 40 -9.31 1.03 0.49
N ILE A 41 -8.66 1.97 1.17
CA ILE A 41 -7.28 1.84 1.61
C ILE A 41 -7.27 1.83 3.13
N GLY A 42 -6.91 0.69 3.72
CA GLY A 42 -6.69 0.55 5.15
C GLY A 42 -5.19 0.61 5.47
N ILE A 43 -4.83 1.33 6.53
CA ILE A 43 -3.44 1.48 6.98
C ILE A 43 -3.38 1.14 8.46
N HIS A 44 -2.40 0.32 8.85
CA HIS A 44 -2.12 -0.05 10.23
C HIS A 44 -0.62 0.06 10.47
N SER A 45 -0.23 0.41 11.70
CA SER A 45 1.16 0.45 12.15
C SER A 45 1.32 -0.49 13.34
N GLY A 46 2.38 -1.28 13.31
CA GLY A 46 2.68 -2.27 14.34
C GLY A 46 3.90 -3.12 13.95
N SER A 47 4.35 -3.94 14.90
CA SER A 47 5.42 -4.89 14.68
C SER A 47 4.99 -5.99 13.71
N VAL A 48 5.91 -6.45 12.87
CA VAL A 48 5.68 -7.54 11.92
C VAL A 48 6.85 -8.52 11.94
N LEU A 49 6.54 -9.80 11.74
CA LEU A 49 7.54 -10.84 11.45
C LEU A 49 7.51 -11.10 9.94
N CYS A 50 8.65 -10.98 9.26
CA CYS A 50 8.75 -11.22 7.82
C CYS A 50 9.88 -12.21 7.49
N GLY A 51 9.62 -13.10 6.53
CA GLY A 51 10.54 -14.12 6.04
C GLY A 51 9.90 -14.95 4.93
N VAL A 52 10.66 -15.88 4.35
CA VAL A 52 10.14 -16.86 3.39
C VAL A 52 9.96 -18.20 4.09
N LEU A 53 8.80 -18.83 3.92
CA LEU A 53 8.54 -20.17 4.43
C LEU A 53 8.30 -21.12 3.24
N GLY A 54 8.98 -22.27 3.25
CA GLY A 54 8.91 -23.29 2.18
C GLY A 54 10.15 -23.32 1.29
N LEU A 55 10.47 -24.51 0.77
CA LEU A 55 11.67 -24.76 -0.06
C LEU A 55 11.36 -24.76 -1.57
N ARG A 56 10.09 -24.85 -1.96
CA ARG A 56 9.60 -24.87 -3.35
C ARG A 56 8.28 -24.12 -3.45
N LYS A 57 8.05 -23.49 -4.62
CA LYS A 57 6.77 -22.85 -4.97
C LYS A 57 5.65 -23.89 -5.06
#